data_AF-A0A850CPL9-F1
#
_entry.id   AF-A0A850CPL9-F1
#
_cell.length_a   1.000
_cell.length_b   1.000
_cell.length_c   1.000
_cell.angle_alpha   90.00
_cell.angle_beta   90.00
_cell.angle_gamma   90.00
#
_symmetry.space_group_name_H-M   'P 1'
#
loop_
_entity.id
_entity.type
_entity.pdbx_description
1 polymer ?
#
loop_
_entity_poly.entity_id
_entity_poly.type
_entity_poly.pdbx_seq_one_letter_code
_entity_poly.pdbx_strand_id
1 'polypeptide(L)'
;MDYGHELQFGVFASPDASRVHDTLELAQLTDVLGLDLFTVQDHPYNAKHLDTSTLLTAVATRTSSIRVAANVANLPLRPPVGLAKQVATLDVISGGRAELGLGTGAFWDAIAASGGERRSAKQAVDALVEAIRIIRAAWGQDPEHPGARSVTMEGEHYSVMGMHAGPFPVHPVEIWLGAYRPRMLRVTGRLADGWLPSQGYAEPDALPGLNAVIDEAAEAAGRGPQAIRRMYNVFGQFGTGSGFLRGTADDWAEQLAELSLAAGMSTYVLGTDDPDVLRRFAAEVAPAVRELVDAERARRAVEPEATPASTGAATSVPSRVPAATSRGPLTVRATADSPRLGAAMPWREDDRPVAPRPTNAVYTPAEQAVPQHLVDVHDHLRGELAQLRDIVGQVRRGALSTGAARSVINTMAMRQNNWTLGAYCETYCRLVTGHHTLEDRSIFVHLRRAEPDLGAVIDRLEQEHHVIADVLEQFDEALVGLVGTDGYGSAGEGALDEVERALDLLTDTLLSHLAYEERELLHPLARNGFG
;
A
#
# COMPACT_ATOMS: atom_id res chain seq x y z
N MET A 1 3.50 23.55 7.96
CA MET A 1 2.19 23.39 7.31
C MET A 1 1.97 21.91 7.10
N ASP A 2 0.81 21.41 7.49
CA ASP A 2 0.40 20.02 7.24
C ASP A 2 -0.90 20.10 6.43
N TYR A 3 -0.89 19.54 5.22
CA TYR A 3 -2.04 19.58 4.31
C TYR A 3 -3.04 18.43 4.56
N GLY A 4 -2.79 17.59 5.57
CA GLY A 4 -3.67 16.47 5.93
C GLY A 4 -3.64 15.31 4.94
N HIS A 5 -2.64 15.26 4.05
CA HIS A 5 -2.47 14.11 3.17
C HIS A 5 -2.08 12.86 3.97
N GLU A 6 -2.58 11.72 3.51
CA GLU A 6 -2.06 10.42 3.89
C GLU A 6 -0.58 10.29 3.48
N LEU A 7 0.21 9.66 4.34
CA LEU A 7 1.62 9.44 4.09
C LEU A 7 1.85 8.23 3.19
N GLN A 8 2.61 8.46 2.12
CA GLN A 8 2.94 7.45 1.12
C GLN A 8 4.45 7.28 1.01
N PHE A 9 4.87 6.05 0.75
CA PHE A 9 6.28 5.68 0.69
C PHE A 9 6.53 4.85 -0.54
N GLY A 10 7.65 5.07 -1.21
CA GLY A 10 7.95 4.38 -2.45
C GLY A 10 9.43 4.29 -2.73
N VAL A 11 9.76 3.69 -3.88
CA VAL A 11 11.12 3.57 -4.37
C VAL A 11 11.30 4.30 -5.70
N PHE A 12 12.46 4.91 -5.87
CA PHE A 12 12.94 5.48 -7.11
C PHE A 12 14.13 4.64 -7.59
N ALA A 13 13.86 3.71 -8.50
CA ALA A 13 14.84 2.73 -8.98
C ALA A 13 15.55 3.21 -10.26
N SER A 14 16.76 2.71 -10.48
CA SER A 14 17.53 2.94 -11.70
C SER A 14 17.01 2.04 -12.84
N PRO A 15 16.67 2.58 -14.01
CA PRO A 15 16.23 1.77 -15.16
C PRO A 15 17.43 1.18 -15.94
N ASP A 16 18.48 0.71 -15.27
CA ASP A 16 19.71 0.23 -15.91
C ASP A 16 19.46 -1.09 -16.66
N ALA A 17 19.71 -1.08 -17.97
CA ALA A 17 19.51 -2.24 -18.85
C ALA A 17 20.37 -3.45 -18.47
N SER A 18 21.53 -3.24 -17.85
CA SER A 18 22.39 -4.33 -17.36
C SER A 18 21.86 -4.99 -16.10
N ARG A 19 20.89 -4.37 -15.42
CA ARG A 19 20.31 -4.82 -14.14
C ARG A 19 18.79 -4.95 -14.20
N VAL A 20 18.25 -5.26 -15.37
CA VAL A 20 16.79 -5.35 -15.57
C VAL A 20 16.13 -6.36 -14.63
N HIS A 21 16.77 -7.50 -14.37
CA HIS A 21 16.25 -8.51 -13.46
C HIS A 21 16.17 -7.98 -12.03
N ASP A 22 17.28 -7.43 -11.51
CA ASP A 22 17.33 -6.80 -10.19
C ASP A 22 16.28 -5.69 -10.05
N THR A 23 16.07 -4.88 -11.10
CA THR A 23 15.07 -3.78 -11.09
C THR A 23 13.64 -4.31 -10.97
N LEU A 24 13.33 -5.40 -11.69
CA LEU A 24 12.01 -6.05 -11.62
C LEU A 24 11.81 -6.75 -10.26
N GLU A 25 12.86 -7.38 -9.72
CA GLU A 25 12.82 -8.00 -8.38
C GLU A 25 12.65 -6.94 -7.29
N LEU A 26 13.34 -5.81 -7.40
CA LEU A 26 13.16 -4.67 -6.49
C LEU A 26 11.73 -4.14 -6.54
N ALA A 27 11.13 -4.07 -7.73
CA ALA A 27 9.73 -3.66 -7.86
C ALA A 27 8.76 -4.63 -7.18
N GLN A 28 8.99 -5.93 -7.31
CA GLN A 28 8.21 -6.96 -6.60
C GLN A 28 8.42 -6.89 -5.10
N LEU A 29 9.66 -6.62 -4.66
CA LEU A 29 9.97 -6.40 -3.25
C LEU A 29 9.25 -5.16 -2.69
N THR A 30 9.22 -4.05 -3.43
CA THR A 30 8.45 -2.85 -3.07
C THR A 30 6.97 -3.17 -2.87
N ASP A 31 6.39 -3.97 -3.78
CA ASP A 31 5.01 -4.46 -3.68
C ASP A 31 4.84 -5.26 -2.38
N VAL A 32 5.69 -6.28 -2.16
CA VAL A 32 5.56 -7.22 -1.03
C VAL A 32 5.73 -6.52 0.32
N LEU A 33 6.55 -5.47 0.36
CA LEU A 33 6.75 -4.66 1.55
C LEU A 33 5.60 -3.69 1.85
N GLY A 34 4.55 -3.68 1.03
CA GLY A 34 3.38 -2.83 1.24
C GLY A 34 3.65 -1.33 1.04
N LEU A 35 4.65 -1.00 0.23
CA LEU A 35 4.91 0.39 -0.17
C LEU A 35 3.90 0.84 -1.24
N ASP A 36 3.77 2.14 -1.44
CA ASP A 36 2.70 2.74 -2.25
C ASP A 36 3.10 2.95 -3.72
N LEU A 37 4.40 3.12 -4.00
CA LEU A 37 4.86 3.68 -5.26
C LEU A 37 6.20 3.11 -5.74
N PHE A 38 6.28 2.78 -7.02
CA PHE A 38 7.52 2.46 -7.74
C PHE A 38 7.70 3.41 -8.91
N THR A 39 8.85 4.09 -8.95
CA THR A 39 9.14 5.04 -10.02
C THR A 39 10.51 4.81 -10.64
N VAL A 40 10.65 5.22 -11.90
CA VAL A 40 11.93 5.25 -12.62
C VAL A 40 12.04 6.52 -13.45
N GLN A 41 13.26 6.94 -13.71
CA GLN A 41 13.55 8.14 -14.49
C GLN A 41 13.37 7.90 -15.99
N ASP A 42 12.97 8.94 -16.73
CA ASP A 42 12.86 8.90 -18.19
C ASP A 42 13.97 9.73 -18.85
N HIS A 43 15.04 9.04 -19.24
CA HIS A 43 16.12 9.61 -20.03
C HIS A 43 16.37 8.76 -21.28
N PRO A 44 15.52 8.88 -22.32
CA PRO A 44 15.63 8.05 -23.53
C PRO A 44 16.98 8.18 -24.26
N TYR A 45 17.69 9.28 -24.05
CA TYR A 45 19.03 9.53 -24.60
C TYR A 45 20.17 8.86 -23.82
N ASN A 46 19.89 8.27 -22.66
CA ASN A 46 20.90 7.53 -21.91
C ASN A 46 20.97 6.09 -22.42
N ALA A 47 22.05 5.73 -23.10
CA ALA A 47 22.24 4.42 -23.71
C ALA A 47 22.24 3.24 -22.70
N LYS A 48 22.41 3.51 -21.40
CA LYS A 48 22.32 2.49 -20.36
C LYS A 48 20.89 2.25 -19.87
N HIS A 49 19.97 3.16 -20.14
CA HIS A 49 18.62 3.10 -19.59
C HIS A 49 17.67 2.33 -20.51
N LEU A 50 16.78 1.57 -19.90
CA LEU A 50 15.61 1.00 -20.56
C LEU A 50 14.60 2.10 -20.90
N ASP A 51 13.72 1.82 -21.86
CA ASP A 51 12.54 2.66 -22.10
C ASP A 51 11.60 2.61 -20.89
N THR A 52 11.32 3.78 -20.31
CA THR A 52 10.51 3.91 -19.09
C THR A 52 9.10 3.34 -19.21
N SER A 53 8.37 3.64 -20.28
CA SER A 53 6.98 3.15 -20.43
C SER A 53 6.93 1.62 -20.58
N THR A 54 7.88 1.06 -21.34
CA THR A 54 8.01 -0.39 -21.52
C THR A 54 8.39 -1.07 -20.21
N LEU A 55 9.36 -0.53 -19.47
CA LEU A 55 9.77 -1.06 -18.16
C LEU A 55 8.63 -1.00 -17.15
N LEU A 56 7.92 0.14 -17.03
CA LEU A 56 6.80 0.28 -16.10
C LEU A 56 5.64 -0.66 -16.44
N THR A 57 5.43 -0.96 -17.72
CA THR A 57 4.45 -2.00 -18.12
C THR A 57 4.87 -3.38 -17.62
N ALA A 58 6.15 -3.75 -17.76
CA ALA A 58 6.65 -5.01 -17.23
C ALA A 58 6.53 -5.08 -15.70
N VAL A 59 6.85 -3.99 -14.99
CA VAL A 59 6.67 -3.86 -13.54
C VAL A 59 5.20 -4.05 -13.18
N ALA A 60 4.29 -3.31 -13.80
CA ALA A 60 2.85 -3.39 -13.52
C ALA A 60 2.28 -4.80 -13.66
N THR A 61 2.76 -5.59 -14.64
CA THR A 61 2.30 -6.98 -14.83
C THR A 61 2.90 -7.98 -13.83
N ARG A 62 3.92 -7.57 -13.06
CA ARG A 62 4.61 -8.39 -12.06
C ARG A 62 4.27 -8.01 -10.62
N THR A 63 3.48 -6.96 -10.44
CA THR A 63 3.05 -6.41 -9.16
C THR A 63 1.53 -6.25 -9.13
N SER A 64 0.98 -6.10 -7.93
CA SER A 64 -0.46 -6.18 -7.69
C SER A 64 -1.06 -4.96 -7.03
N SER A 65 -0.29 -4.18 -6.24
CA SER A 65 -0.83 -3.04 -5.49
C SER A 65 -0.10 -1.73 -5.73
N ILE A 66 1.23 -1.76 -5.89
CA ILE A 66 2.02 -0.53 -6.02
C ILE A 66 1.59 0.28 -7.22
N ARG A 67 1.54 1.61 -7.05
CA ARG A 67 1.42 2.52 -8.18
C ARG A 67 2.74 2.60 -8.93
N VAL A 68 2.66 2.85 -10.23
CA VAL A 68 3.81 2.92 -11.13
C VAL A 68 3.82 4.26 -11.86
N ALA A 69 4.97 4.93 -11.89
CA ALA A 69 5.06 6.25 -12.52
C ALA A 69 6.44 6.54 -13.13
N ALA A 70 6.44 7.33 -14.21
CA ALA A 70 7.66 7.99 -14.67
C ALA A 70 8.00 9.14 -13.71
N ASN A 71 9.28 9.28 -13.34
CA ASN A 71 9.76 10.29 -12.39
C ASN A 71 11.00 11.02 -12.94
N VAL A 72 10.83 12.02 -13.80
CA VAL A 72 9.59 12.41 -14.51
C VAL A 72 9.78 12.15 -16.02
N ALA A 73 8.68 11.96 -16.75
CA ALA A 73 8.67 11.77 -18.21
C ALA A 73 9.31 12.96 -18.94
N ASN A 74 10.09 12.66 -19.99
CA ASN A 74 10.79 13.65 -20.79
C ASN A 74 9.88 14.16 -21.92
N LEU A 75 9.07 15.19 -21.64
CA LEU A 75 8.11 15.72 -22.62
C LEU A 75 8.71 16.02 -24.01
N PRO A 76 9.91 16.63 -24.15
CA PRO A 76 10.52 16.86 -25.46
C PRO A 76 10.72 15.61 -26.33
N LEU A 77 10.83 14.42 -25.73
CA LEU A 77 10.97 13.13 -26.42
C LEU A 77 9.72 12.25 -26.32
N ARG A 78 8.65 12.73 -25.66
CA ARG A 78 7.38 12.03 -25.44
C ARG A 78 6.22 12.95 -25.85
N PRO A 79 5.87 13.04 -27.15
CA PRO A 79 4.78 13.91 -27.61
C PRO A 79 3.48 13.65 -26.84
N PRO A 80 2.69 14.70 -26.49
CA PRO A 80 1.65 14.60 -25.47
C PRO A 80 0.55 13.58 -25.78
N VAL A 81 0.14 13.45 -27.05
CA VAL A 81 -0.85 12.45 -27.46
C VAL A 81 -0.33 11.03 -27.28
N GLY A 82 0.92 10.78 -27.68
CA GLY A 82 1.58 9.48 -27.53
C GLY A 82 1.76 9.13 -26.06
N LEU A 83 2.22 10.09 -25.25
CA LEU A 83 2.38 9.93 -23.81
C LEU A 83 1.05 9.66 -23.10
N ALA A 84 -0.01 10.41 -23.44
CA ALA A 84 -1.35 10.17 -22.90
C ALA A 84 -1.83 8.75 -23.22
N LYS A 85 -1.62 8.28 -24.46
CA LYS A 85 -1.96 6.92 -24.87
C LYS A 85 -1.18 5.87 -24.08
N GLN A 86 0.12 6.07 -23.91
CA GLN A 86 1.01 5.16 -23.17
C GLN A 86 0.56 5.02 -21.71
N VAL A 87 0.32 6.13 -21.02
CA VAL A 87 -0.10 6.12 -19.62
C VAL A 87 -1.51 5.54 -19.45
N ALA A 88 -2.47 5.90 -20.30
CA ALA A 88 -3.80 5.31 -20.23
C ALA A 88 -3.78 3.80 -20.52
N THR A 89 -2.89 3.34 -21.40
CA THR A 89 -2.70 1.91 -21.67
C THR A 89 -2.08 1.21 -20.46
N LEU A 90 -1.04 1.79 -19.88
CA LEU A 90 -0.43 1.29 -18.63
C LEU A 90 -1.47 1.24 -17.51
N ASP A 91 -2.36 2.21 -17.45
CA ASP A 91 -3.42 2.25 -16.45
C ASP A 91 -4.41 1.09 -16.59
N VAL A 92 -4.88 0.86 -17.82
CA VAL A 92 -5.75 -0.27 -18.14
C VAL A 92 -5.06 -1.62 -17.84
N ILE A 93 -3.77 -1.76 -18.17
CA ILE A 93 -3.00 -2.99 -17.92
C ILE A 93 -2.80 -3.22 -16.43
N SER A 94 -2.50 -2.16 -15.68
CA SER A 94 -2.20 -2.22 -14.25
C SER A 94 -3.45 -2.33 -13.37
N GLY A 95 -4.63 -2.06 -13.92
CA GLY A 95 -5.90 -2.07 -13.20
C GLY A 95 -6.14 -0.80 -12.37
N GLY A 96 -5.62 0.35 -12.80
CA GLY A 96 -5.84 1.63 -12.09
C GLY A 96 -4.65 2.10 -11.25
N ARG A 97 -3.42 1.74 -11.61
CA ARG A 97 -2.22 2.01 -10.79
C ARG A 97 -1.18 2.90 -11.48
N ALA A 98 -1.50 3.49 -12.63
CA ALA A 98 -0.53 4.28 -13.40
C ALA A 98 -0.63 5.78 -13.12
N GLU A 99 0.50 6.42 -12.87
CA GLU A 99 0.56 7.87 -12.62
C GLU A 99 1.59 8.54 -13.53
N LEU A 100 1.51 9.86 -13.71
CA LEU A 100 2.41 10.60 -14.60
C LEU A 100 3.18 11.71 -13.89
N GLY A 101 4.43 11.45 -13.54
CA GLY A 101 5.41 12.52 -13.37
C GLY A 101 5.79 13.10 -14.73
N LEU A 102 5.69 14.43 -14.90
CA LEU A 102 5.95 15.13 -16.16
C LEU A 102 6.95 16.27 -15.97
N GLY A 103 7.94 16.35 -16.87
CA GLY A 103 8.97 17.39 -16.85
C GLY A 103 9.17 18.06 -18.20
N THR A 104 9.73 19.26 -18.19
CA THR A 104 10.07 20.02 -19.40
C THR A 104 11.31 19.49 -20.15
N GLY A 105 12.02 18.51 -19.57
CA GLY A 105 13.37 18.11 -19.98
C GLY A 105 14.46 19.01 -19.37
N ALA A 106 15.63 18.42 -19.08
CA ALA A 106 16.76 19.12 -18.43
C ALA A 106 18.04 19.14 -19.29
N PHE A 107 18.34 18.05 -20.00
CA PHE A 107 19.60 17.86 -20.73
C PHE A 107 19.43 18.15 -22.22
N TRP A 108 19.34 19.44 -22.58
CA TRP A 108 18.97 19.87 -23.93
C TRP A 108 19.91 19.44 -25.04
N ASP A 109 21.20 19.22 -24.79
CA ASP A 109 22.13 18.73 -25.82
C ASP A 109 21.78 17.29 -26.20
N ALA A 110 21.57 16.42 -25.21
CA ALA A 110 21.21 15.03 -25.43
C ALA A 110 19.78 14.87 -26.00
N ILE A 111 18.84 15.69 -25.54
CA ILE A 111 17.47 15.76 -26.07
C ILE A 111 17.50 16.13 -27.56
N ALA A 112 18.22 17.19 -27.93
CA ALA A 112 18.31 17.63 -29.31
C ALA A 112 19.02 16.59 -30.19
N ALA A 113 20.08 15.96 -29.69
CA ALA A 113 20.78 14.88 -30.39
C ALA A 113 19.88 13.66 -30.65
N SER A 114 18.84 13.46 -29.83
CA SER A 114 17.88 12.36 -29.95
C SER A 114 16.61 12.75 -30.72
N GLY A 115 16.62 13.90 -31.41
CA GLY A 115 15.51 14.38 -32.24
C GLY A 115 14.46 15.22 -31.52
N GLY A 116 14.67 15.55 -30.23
CA GLY A 116 13.79 16.45 -29.50
C GLY A 116 13.97 17.91 -29.93
N GLU A 117 12.87 18.66 -30.01
CA GLU A 117 12.92 20.08 -30.33
C GLU A 117 13.55 20.87 -29.16
N ARG A 118 14.64 21.59 -29.43
CA ARG A 118 15.26 22.47 -28.43
C ARG A 118 14.38 23.70 -28.18
N ARG A 119 13.99 23.91 -26.93
CA ARG A 119 13.18 25.05 -26.51
C ARG A 119 13.91 25.96 -25.53
N SER A 120 13.62 27.26 -25.56
CA SER A 120 13.99 28.15 -24.46
C SER A 120 13.26 27.75 -23.18
N ALA A 121 13.74 28.20 -22.01
CA ALA A 121 13.09 27.91 -20.73
C ALA A 121 11.62 28.39 -20.71
N LYS A 122 11.30 29.52 -21.35
CA LYS A 122 9.93 30.02 -21.48
C LYS A 122 9.07 29.05 -22.31
N GLN A 123 9.53 28.74 -23.53
CA GLN A 123 8.81 27.85 -24.46
C GLN A 123 8.63 26.45 -23.89
N ALA A 124 9.61 25.93 -23.14
CA ALA A 124 9.50 24.61 -22.54
C ALA A 124 8.36 24.54 -21.49
N VAL A 125 8.18 25.60 -20.70
CA VAL A 125 7.05 25.71 -19.75
C VAL A 125 5.72 25.93 -20.48
N ASP A 126 5.70 26.75 -21.52
CA ASP A 126 4.49 27.00 -22.31
C ASP A 126 4.03 25.72 -23.03
N ALA A 127 4.97 24.97 -23.61
CA ALA A 127 4.70 23.65 -24.21
C ALA A 127 4.20 22.61 -23.20
N LEU A 128 4.70 22.63 -21.96
CA LEU A 128 4.22 21.77 -20.88
C LEU A 128 2.76 22.08 -20.52
N VAL A 129 2.40 23.36 -20.43
CA VAL A 129 1.01 23.78 -20.14
C VAL A 129 0.06 23.29 -21.23
N GLU A 130 0.43 23.43 -22.50
CA GLU A 130 -0.34 22.88 -23.63
C GLU A 130 -0.44 21.34 -23.56
N ALA A 131 0.68 20.68 -23.25
CA ALA A 131 0.74 19.22 -23.11
C ALA A 131 -0.19 18.70 -22.00
N ILE A 132 -0.20 19.32 -20.82
CA ILE A 132 -1.08 18.92 -19.70
C ILE A 132 -2.55 18.96 -20.13
N ARG A 133 -2.96 20.03 -20.83
CA ARG A 133 -4.35 20.17 -21.32
C ARG A 133 -4.69 19.09 -22.34
N ILE A 134 -3.81 18.83 -23.31
CA ILE A 134 -4.00 17.76 -24.31
C ILE A 134 -4.09 16.38 -23.64
N ILE A 135 -3.21 16.11 -22.67
CA ILE A 135 -3.16 14.84 -21.96
C ILE A 135 -4.45 14.61 -21.17
N ARG A 136 -4.90 15.59 -20.38
CA ARG A 136 -6.17 15.49 -19.64
C ARG A 136 -7.37 15.32 -20.58
N ALA A 137 -7.41 16.07 -21.69
CA ALA A 137 -8.46 15.90 -22.69
C ALA A 137 -8.46 14.51 -23.33
N ALA A 138 -7.27 13.95 -23.64
CA ALA A 138 -7.14 12.60 -24.17
C ALA A 138 -7.62 11.51 -23.19
N TRP A 139 -7.52 11.76 -21.89
CA TRP A 139 -8.04 10.90 -20.83
C TRP A 139 -9.51 11.13 -20.49
N GLY A 140 -10.16 12.12 -21.12
CA GLY A 140 -11.53 12.52 -20.75
C GLY A 140 -11.62 13.26 -19.41
N GLN A 141 -10.49 13.75 -18.90
CA GLN A 141 -10.33 14.46 -17.63
C GLN A 141 -10.19 15.98 -17.81
N ASP A 142 -10.55 16.52 -18.99
CA ASP A 142 -10.64 17.97 -19.17
C ASP A 142 -11.75 18.52 -18.25
N PRO A 143 -11.42 19.41 -17.29
CA PRO A 143 -12.44 20.00 -16.42
C PRO A 143 -13.53 20.78 -17.18
N GLU A 144 -13.21 21.34 -18.34
CA GLU A 144 -14.17 22.09 -19.16
C GLU A 144 -15.08 21.17 -20.00
N HIS A 145 -14.59 19.98 -20.37
CA HIS A 145 -15.29 19.04 -21.26
C HIS A 145 -15.10 17.57 -20.80
N PRO A 146 -15.62 17.19 -19.62
CA PRO A 146 -15.40 15.86 -19.06
C PRO A 146 -15.98 14.77 -19.96
N GLY A 147 -15.19 13.73 -20.22
CA GLY A 147 -15.56 12.58 -21.05
C GLY A 147 -15.66 12.86 -22.56
N ALA A 148 -15.23 14.03 -23.04
CA ALA A 148 -15.25 14.37 -24.47
C ALA A 148 -14.45 13.35 -25.30
N ARG A 149 -15.07 12.85 -26.37
CA ARG A 149 -14.47 11.83 -27.26
C ARG A 149 -13.72 12.42 -28.45
N SER A 150 -13.96 13.69 -28.78
CA SER A 150 -13.25 14.42 -29.82
C SER A 150 -12.56 15.61 -29.19
N VAL A 151 -11.25 15.72 -29.38
CA VAL A 151 -10.41 16.75 -28.80
C VAL A 151 -9.87 17.62 -29.92
N THR A 152 -10.16 18.91 -29.83
CA THR A 152 -9.60 19.95 -30.70
C THR A 152 -8.96 21.00 -29.82
N MET A 153 -7.66 21.22 -30.03
CA MET A 153 -6.87 22.23 -29.33
C MET A 153 -5.84 22.81 -30.28
N GLU A 154 -5.84 24.13 -30.40
CA GLU A 154 -4.82 24.87 -31.12
C GLU A 154 -3.86 25.49 -30.10
N GLY A 155 -2.57 25.21 -30.25
CA GLY A 155 -1.49 25.68 -29.39
C GLY A 155 -0.26 26.06 -30.20
N GLU A 156 0.62 26.87 -29.61
CA GLU A 156 1.86 27.32 -30.26
C GLU A 156 2.85 26.17 -30.43
N HIS A 157 2.86 25.22 -29.49
CA HIS A 157 3.81 24.10 -29.46
C HIS A 157 3.16 22.77 -29.83
N TYR A 158 1.91 22.56 -29.44
CA TYR A 158 1.15 21.35 -29.74
C TYR A 158 -0.26 21.70 -30.20
N SER A 159 -0.69 21.08 -31.30
CA SER A 159 -2.05 21.21 -31.82
C SER A 159 -2.63 19.84 -32.14
N VAL A 160 -3.91 19.64 -31.83
CA VAL A 160 -4.70 18.45 -32.17
C VAL A 160 -6.02 18.89 -32.78
N MET A 161 -6.42 18.31 -33.91
CA MET A 161 -7.63 18.70 -34.64
C MET A 161 -8.54 17.49 -34.81
N GLY A 162 -9.65 17.46 -34.08
CA GLY A 162 -10.61 16.35 -34.14
C GLY A 162 -10.02 14.99 -33.71
N MET A 163 -9.03 14.98 -32.80
CA MET A 163 -8.42 13.75 -32.30
C MET A 163 -9.46 12.94 -31.53
N HIS A 164 -9.56 11.64 -31.81
CA HIS A 164 -10.43 10.75 -31.07
C HIS A 164 -9.75 10.29 -29.78
N ALA A 165 -10.30 10.66 -28.64
CA ALA A 165 -9.75 10.36 -27.33
C ALA A 165 -10.04 8.89 -26.93
N GLY A 166 -9.03 8.22 -26.35
CA GLY A 166 -9.15 6.87 -25.83
C GLY A 166 -7.90 5.97 -26.00
N PRO A 167 -7.79 4.85 -25.25
CA PRO A 167 -8.69 4.46 -24.17
C PRO A 167 -8.64 5.48 -23.05
N PHE A 168 -9.75 5.63 -22.33
CA PHE A 168 -9.74 6.38 -21.09
C PHE A 168 -9.09 5.52 -20.02
N PRO A 169 -8.27 6.10 -19.12
CA PRO A 169 -7.78 5.37 -17.96
C PRO A 169 -8.95 4.88 -17.11
N VAL A 170 -8.74 3.78 -16.39
CA VAL A 170 -9.76 3.18 -15.52
C VAL A 170 -9.87 3.91 -14.18
N HIS A 171 -8.86 4.72 -13.82
CA HIS A 171 -8.92 5.65 -12.70
C HIS A 171 -8.53 7.08 -13.12
N PRO A 172 -8.83 8.11 -12.29
CA PRO A 172 -8.36 9.47 -12.52
C PRO A 172 -6.84 9.61 -12.32
N VAL A 173 -6.06 9.30 -13.37
CA VAL A 173 -4.59 9.44 -13.39
C VAL A 173 -4.14 10.85 -12.98
N GLU A 174 -3.22 10.94 -12.03
CA GLU A 174 -2.62 12.17 -11.55
C GLU A 174 -1.43 12.64 -12.42
N ILE A 175 -1.24 13.96 -12.47
CA ILE A 175 -0.06 14.59 -13.10
C ILE A 175 0.80 15.26 -12.02
N TRP A 176 2.05 14.82 -11.87
CA TRP A 176 3.03 15.37 -10.92
C TRP A 176 4.13 16.13 -11.63
N LEU A 177 4.57 17.27 -11.09
CA LEU A 177 5.61 18.09 -11.72
C LEU A 177 6.89 18.17 -10.88
N GLY A 178 8.03 17.90 -11.51
CA GLY A 178 9.36 18.17 -10.97
C GLY A 178 9.75 19.63 -11.19
N ALA A 179 9.31 20.53 -10.30
CA ALA A 179 9.43 21.98 -10.47
C ALA A 179 10.31 22.63 -9.39
N TYR A 180 11.16 23.59 -9.79
CA TYR A 180 12.08 24.28 -8.87
C TYR A 180 12.09 25.81 -9.03
N ARG A 181 11.61 26.33 -10.16
CA ARG A 181 11.64 27.76 -10.49
C ARG A 181 10.24 28.36 -10.38
N PRO A 182 10.09 29.64 -9.97
CA PRO A 182 8.80 30.24 -9.66
C PRO A 182 7.73 30.08 -10.74
N ARG A 183 8.11 30.17 -12.03
CA ARG A 183 7.15 29.97 -13.13
C ARG A 183 6.57 28.55 -13.15
N MET A 184 7.42 27.54 -12.97
CA MET A 184 7.02 26.13 -12.96
C MET A 184 6.26 25.76 -11.68
N LEU A 185 6.63 26.35 -10.53
CA LEU A 185 5.88 26.19 -9.28
C LEU A 185 4.47 26.76 -9.39
N ARG A 186 4.32 27.92 -10.05
CA ARG A 186 2.98 28.47 -10.35
C ARG A 186 2.18 27.57 -11.30
N VAL A 187 2.81 26.92 -12.28
CA VAL A 187 2.12 25.91 -13.12
C VAL A 187 1.69 24.71 -12.27
N THR A 188 2.53 24.28 -11.33
CA THR A 188 2.23 23.18 -10.39
C THR A 188 0.99 23.50 -9.55
N GLY A 189 0.93 24.68 -8.94
CA GLY A 189 -0.24 25.16 -8.19
C GLY A 189 -1.53 25.16 -9.01
N ARG A 190 -1.44 25.60 -10.26
CA ARG A 190 -2.60 25.79 -11.13
C ARG A 190 -3.13 24.49 -11.76
N LEU A 191 -2.24 23.58 -12.18
CA LEU A 191 -2.60 22.51 -13.13
C LEU A 191 -2.24 21.09 -12.69
N ALA A 192 -1.31 20.93 -11.74
CA ALA A 192 -0.81 19.62 -11.33
C ALA A 192 -1.57 19.08 -10.11
N ASP A 193 -1.53 17.77 -9.94
CA ASP A 193 -2.10 17.03 -8.80
C ASP A 193 -1.00 16.73 -7.76
N GLY A 194 0.27 16.86 -8.14
CA GLY A 194 1.41 16.68 -7.25
C GLY A 194 2.64 17.51 -7.62
N TRP A 195 3.45 17.78 -6.61
CA TRP A 195 4.79 18.35 -6.75
C TRP A 195 5.83 17.30 -6.32
N LEU A 196 6.80 16.99 -7.19
CA LEU A 196 7.79 15.92 -6.99
C LEU A 196 9.23 16.44 -7.17
N PRO A 197 9.74 17.28 -6.25
CA PRO A 197 11.15 17.65 -6.19
C PRO A 197 12.04 16.48 -5.74
N SER A 198 13.33 16.59 -6.04
CA SER A 198 14.36 15.72 -5.48
C SER A 198 15.28 16.47 -4.53
N GLN A 199 15.69 15.80 -3.45
CA GLN A 199 16.59 16.34 -2.41
C GLN A 199 17.87 16.99 -2.97
N GLY A 200 18.44 16.44 -4.04
CA GLY A 200 19.65 17.00 -4.67
C GLY A 200 19.43 18.35 -5.38
N TYR A 201 18.19 18.78 -5.59
CA TYR A 201 17.84 20.03 -6.27
C TYR A 201 17.05 21.02 -5.40
N ALA A 202 16.40 20.53 -4.35
CA ALA A 202 15.75 21.33 -3.33
C ALA A 202 16.08 20.71 -1.98
N GLU A 203 16.92 21.39 -1.19
CA GLU A 203 17.25 20.95 0.17
C GLU A 203 16.03 21.13 1.11
N PRO A 204 15.94 20.38 2.21
CA PRO A 204 14.85 20.47 3.20
C PRO A 204 14.45 21.90 3.56
N ASP A 205 15.43 22.76 3.86
CA ASP A 205 15.20 24.15 4.28
C ASP A 205 14.56 25.04 3.20
N ALA A 206 14.69 24.67 1.93
CA ALA A 206 14.10 25.41 0.82
C ALA A 206 12.62 25.06 0.60
N LEU A 207 12.16 23.89 1.06
CA LEU A 207 10.82 23.38 0.77
C LEU A 207 9.69 24.33 1.22
N PRO A 208 9.71 24.96 2.41
CA PRO A 208 8.64 25.88 2.82
C PRO A 208 8.47 27.06 1.86
N GLY A 209 9.57 27.64 1.37
CA GLY A 209 9.53 28.77 0.43
C GLY A 209 9.02 28.37 -0.95
N LEU A 210 9.36 27.16 -1.42
CA LEU A 210 8.86 26.64 -2.68
C LEU A 210 7.36 26.29 -2.60
N ASN A 211 6.92 25.71 -1.48
CA ASN A 211 5.52 25.43 -1.20
C ASN A 211 4.66 26.69 -1.23
N ALA A 212 5.11 27.77 -0.59
CA ALA A 212 4.36 29.03 -0.56
C ALA A 212 4.02 29.54 -1.98
N VAL A 213 4.92 29.37 -2.95
CA VAL A 213 4.67 29.75 -4.36
C VAL A 213 3.63 28.83 -5.03
N ILE A 214 3.61 27.56 -4.67
CA ILE A 214 2.61 26.59 -5.17
C ILE A 214 1.25 26.92 -4.57
N ASP A 215 1.19 27.19 -3.27
CA ASP A 215 -0.04 27.45 -2.53
C ASP A 215 -0.71 28.74 -3.02
N GLU A 216 0.06 29.84 -3.13
CA GLU A 216 -0.42 31.10 -3.71
C GLU A 216 -1.02 30.89 -5.11
N ALA A 217 -0.37 30.07 -5.93
CA ALA A 217 -0.81 29.79 -7.29
C ALA A 217 -2.03 28.86 -7.35
N ALA A 218 -2.17 27.94 -6.39
CA ALA A 218 -3.35 27.08 -6.25
C ALA A 218 -4.56 27.91 -5.86
N GLU A 219 -4.43 28.75 -4.83
CA GLU A 219 -5.48 29.65 -4.36
C GLU A 219 -5.91 30.63 -5.44
N ALA A 220 -4.95 31.24 -6.15
CA ALA A 220 -5.25 32.14 -7.28
C ALA A 220 -5.99 31.43 -8.43
N ALA A 221 -5.90 30.11 -8.54
CA ALA A 221 -6.66 29.29 -9.48
C ALA A 221 -7.97 28.74 -8.91
N GLY A 222 -8.36 29.11 -7.69
CA GLY A 222 -9.56 28.59 -7.03
C GLY A 222 -9.43 27.14 -6.56
N ARG A 223 -8.21 26.63 -6.40
CA ARG A 223 -7.91 25.29 -5.86
C ARG A 223 -7.40 25.43 -4.43
N GLY A 224 -7.71 24.45 -3.58
CA GLY A 224 -7.08 24.35 -2.27
C GLY A 224 -5.65 23.80 -2.38
N PRO A 225 -4.67 24.28 -1.58
CA PRO A 225 -3.32 23.71 -1.53
C PRO A 225 -3.28 22.19 -1.30
N GLN A 226 -4.23 21.66 -0.52
CA GLN A 226 -4.45 20.24 -0.25
C GLN A 226 -4.92 19.41 -1.46
N ALA A 227 -5.26 20.06 -2.59
CA ALA A 227 -5.55 19.35 -3.83
C ALA A 227 -4.27 18.96 -4.59
N ILE A 228 -3.10 19.29 -4.04
CA ILE A 228 -1.81 19.07 -4.70
C ILE A 228 -0.92 18.31 -3.71
N ARG A 229 -0.63 17.05 -4.00
CA ARG A 229 0.28 16.22 -3.21
C ARG A 229 1.67 16.83 -3.13
N ARG A 230 2.36 16.63 -2.00
CA ARG A 230 3.74 17.06 -1.81
C ARG A 230 4.62 15.83 -1.69
N MET A 231 5.37 15.56 -2.74
CA MET A 231 6.20 14.37 -2.86
C MET A 231 7.68 14.73 -2.83
N TYR A 232 8.55 13.83 -2.39
CA TYR A 232 9.98 14.11 -2.29
C TYR A 232 10.81 12.89 -2.63
N ASN A 233 11.66 13.01 -3.65
CA ASN A 233 12.69 12.00 -3.89
C ASN A 233 13.81 12.19 -2.87
N VAL A 234 14.00 11.20 -2.00
CA VAL A 234 14.96 11.23 -0.89
C VAL A 234 16.09 10.23 -1.13
N PHE A 235 17.28 10.57 -0.66
CA PHE A 235 18.47 9.74 -0.77
C PHE A 235 19.21 9.75 0.55
N GLY A 236 19.53 8.56 1.06
CA GLY A 236 20.14 8.41 2.37
C GLY A 236 21.06 7.20 2.46
N GLN A 237 21.83 7.16 3.56
CA GLN A 237 22.67 6.02 3.92
C GLN A 237 22.50 5.67 5.40
N PHE A 238 22.09 4.43 5.68
CA PHE A 238 22.00 3.94 7.05
C PHE A 238 23.40 3.80 7.67
N GLY A 239 23.53 4.12 8.95
CA GLY A 239 24.78 3.99 9.69
C GLY A 239 24.84 4.90 10.91
N THR A 240 26.05 5.31 11.29
CA THR A 240 26.32 6.19 12.43
C THR A 240 26.76 7.60 11.99
N GLY A 241 26.38 7.99 10.77
CA GLY A 241 26.72 9.28 10.20
C GLY A 241 25.94 10.45 10.82
N SER A 242 26.25 11.66 10.37
CA SER A 242 25.49 12.87 10.67
C SER A 242 25.03 13.57 9.38
N GLY A 243 23.88 14.23 9.46
CA GLY A 243 23.25 14.93 8.34
C GLY A 243 21.91 14.33 7.94
N PHE A 244 21.26 14.98 6.98
CA PHE A 244 19.95 14.55 6.49
C PHE A 244 20.01 13.15 5.87
N LEU A 245 19.21 12.23 6.40
CA LEU A 245 19.14 10.80 6.07
C LEU A 245 20.50 10.10 6.09
N ARG A 246 21.35 10.48 7.05
CA ARG A 246 22.60 9.77 7.39
C ARG A 246 22.57 9.43 8.86
N GLY A 247 22.28 8.17 9.19
CA GLY A 247 22.02 7.78 10.57
C GLY A 247 21.25 6.47 10.67
N THR A 248 20.65 6.27 11.84
CA THR A 248 19.77 5.15 12.15
C THR A 248 18.40 5.30 11.48
N ALA A 249 17.57 4.26 11.54
CA ALA A 249 16.19 4.36 11.06
C ALA A 249 15.37 5.38 11.86
N ASP A 250 15.60 5.48 13.18
CA ASP A 250 14.94 6.47 14.03
C ASP A 250 15.32 7.90 13.61
N ASP A 251 16.60 8.16 13.33
CA ASP A 251 17.05 9.47 12.83
C ASP A 251 16.33 9.85 11.52
N TRP A 252 16.14 8.87 10.62
CA TRP A 252 15.41 9.09 9.37
C TRP A 252 13.93 9.36 9.64
N ALA A 253 13.31 8.57 10.52
CA ALA A 253 11.90 8.68 10.83
C ALA A 253 11.58 10.07 11.42
N GLU A 254 12.38 10.55 12.37
CA GLU A 254 12.24 11.88 12.96
C GLU A 254 12.36 12.98 11.91
N GLN A 255 13.38 12.91 11.04
CA GLN A 255 13.61 13.92 9.99
C GLN A 255 12.50 13.95 8.94
N LEU A 256 11.99 12.78 8.53
CA LEU A 256 10.88 12.70 7.58
C LEU A 256 9.57 13.16 8.23
N ALA A 257 9.31 12.80 9.49
CA ALA A 257 8.14 13.29 10.22
C ALA A 257 8.17 14.82 10.37
N GLU A 258 9.34 15.40 10.66
CA GLU A 258 9.51 16.87 10.68
C GLU A 258 9.16 17.49 9.33
N LEU A 259 9.65 16.92 8.22
CA LEU A 259 9.30 17.38 6.88
C LEU A 259 7.78 17.28 6.60
N SER A 260 7.11 16.25 7.13
CA SER A 260 5.67 16.11 6.99
C SER A 260 4.91 17.21 7.73
N LEU A 261 5.30 17.51 8.96
CA LEU A 261 4.59 18.43 9.84
C LEU A 261 4.93 19.90 9.57
N ALA A 262 6.20 20.19 9.24
CA ALA A 262 6.72 21.54 9.05
C ALA A 262 6.62 21.99 7.58
N ALA A 263 7.01 21.13 6.64
CA ALA A 263 7.01 21.44 5.20
C ALA A 263 5.84 20.83 4.44
N GLY A 264 5.01 19.99 5.06
CA GLY A 264 3.80 19.43 4.44
C GLY A 264 4.09 18.35 3.41
N MET A 265 5.30 17.78 3.41
CA MET A 265 5.63 16.64 2.55
C MET A 265 4.82 15.41 2.98
N SER A 266 4.32 14.65 2.04
CA SER A 266 3.42 13.52 2.33
C SER A 266 3.72 12.27 1.51
N THR A 267 4.64 12.34 0.56
CA THR A 267 5.09 11.17 -0.19
C THR A 267 6.60 11.15 -0.24
N TYR A 268 7.22 10.07 0.22
CA TYR A 268 8.67 9.92 0.23
C TYR A 268 9.09 8.78 -0.68
N VAL A 269 9.85 9.11 -1.72
CA VAL A 269 10.28 8.15 -2.73
C VAL A 269 11.79 7.95 -2.59
N LEU A 270 12.20 6.82 -2.00
CA LEU A 270 13.59 6.54 -1.69
C LEU A 270 14.35 6.11 -2.95
N GLY A 271 15.38 6.88 -3.32
CA GLY A 271 16.31 6.50 -4.36
C GLY A 271 17.28 5.42 -3.89
N THR A 272 17.04 4.17 -4.27
CA THR A 272 17.92 3.03 -3.97
C THR A 272 17.70 1.90 -4.97
N ASP A 273 18.77 1.18 -5.30
CA ASP A 273 18.74 -0.11 -6.00
C ASP A 273 19.10 -1.28 -5.06
N ASP A 274 19.28 -0.98 -3.76
CA ASP A 274 19.67 -1.94 -2.74
C ASP A 274 18.43 -2.48 -2.01
N PRO A 275 18.13 -3.79 -2.11
CA PRO A 275 16.96 -4.38 -1.49
C PRO A 275 17.02 -4.38 0.05
N ASP A 276 18.20 -4.39 0.67
CA ASP A 276 18.32 -4.37 2.13
C ASP A 276 18.02 -2.97 2.69
N VAL A 277 18.46 -1.94 1.97
CA VAL A 277 18.08 -0.55 2.28
C VAL A 277 16.57 -0.36 2.13
N LEU A 278 15.97 -0.92 1.07
CA LEU A 278 14.52 -0.85 0.85
C LEU A 278 13.73 -1.56 1.97
N ARG A 279 14.14 -2.79 2.34
CA ARG A 279 13.52 -3.55 3.45
C ARG A 279 13.53 -2.76 4.74
N ARG A 280 14.68 -2.17 5.08
CA ARG A 280 14.83 -1.37 6.29
C ARG A 280 13.99 -0.11 6.26
N PHE A 281 13.94 0.57 5.12
CA PHE A 281 13.09 1.75 4.93
C PHE A 281 11.60 1.40 5.12
N ALA A 282 11.14 0.30 4.56
CA ALA A 282 9.75 -0.12 4.67
C ALA A 282 9.38 -0.65 6.07
N ALA A 283 10.27 -1.41 6.72
CA ALA A 283 9.99 -2.06 8.00
C ALA A 283 10.23 -1.17 9.22
N GLU A 284 11.22 -0.28 9.17
CA GLU A 284 11.61 0.54 10.33
C GLU A 284 11.22 2.02 10.14
N VAL A 285 11.51 2.61 8.98
CA VAL A 285 11.35 4.07 8.79
C VAL A 285 9.88 4.44 8.51
N ALA A 286 9.26 3.84 7.50
CA ALA A 286 7.93 4.24 7.05
C ALA A 286 6.83 4.11 8.13
N PRO A 287 6.78 3.04 8.96
CA PRO A 287 5.82 2.94 10.05
C PRO A 287 6.10 3.97 11.15
N ALA A 288 7.37 4.15 11.54
CA ALA A 288 7.76 5.13 12.56
C ALA A 288 7.41 6.57 12.16
N VAL A 289 7.59 6.94 10.88
CA VAL A 289 7.15 8.25 10.39
C VAL A 289 5.63 8.43 10.55
N ARG A 290 4.83 7.41 10.20
CA ARG A 290 3.37 7.47 10.36
C ARG A 290 2.99 7.65 11.82
N GLU A 291 3.55 6.85 12.71
CA GLU A 291 3.30 6.94 14.16
C GLU A 291 3.65 8.33 14.72
N LEU A 292 4.82 8.88 14.37
CA LEU A 292 5.25 10.20 14.81
C LEU A 292 4.32 11.32 14.31
N VAL A 293 3.93 11.27 13.03
CA VAL A 293 3.05 12.28 12.43
C VAL A 293 1.63 12.17 13.00
N ASP A 294 1.09 10.97 13.17
CA ASP A 294 -0.25 10.76 13.71
C ASP A 294 -0.32 11.15 15.20
N ALA A 295 0.70 10.83 15.99
CA ALA A 295 0.81 11.28 17.37
C ALA A 295 0.83 12.81 17.47
N GLU A 296 1.58 13.49 16.60
CA GLU A 296 1.60 14.95 16.54
C GLU A 296 0.24 15.53 16.14
N ARG A 297 -0.38 14.99 15.08
CA ARG A 297 -1.70 15.41 14.61
C ARG A 297 -2.76 15.25 15.71
N ALA A 298 -2.75 14.12 16.41
CA ALA A 298 -3.64 13.86 17.54
C ALA A 298 -3.40 14.86 18.69
N ARG A 299 -2.14 15.15 19.04
CA ARG A 299 -1.81 16.15 20.07
C ARG A 299 -2.35 17.54 19.71
N ARG A 300 -2.15 17.98 18.46
CA ARG A 300 -2.67 19.26 17.95
C ARG A 300 -4.19 19.33 17.89
N ALA A 301 -4.87 18.20 17.72
CA ALA A 301 -6.34 18.15 17.74
C ALA A 301 -6.91 18.28 19.16
N VAL A 302 -6.17 17.87 20.19
CA VAL A 302 -6.59 17.93 21.60
C VAL A 302 -6.24 19.27 22.25
N GLU A 303 -5.17 19.93 21.82
CA GLU A 303 -4.81 21.29 22.26
C GLU A 303 -5.55 22.33 21.40
N PRO A 304 -6.56 23.06 21.94
CA PRO A 304 -7.16 24.15 21.19
C PRO A 304 -6.11 25.25 21.02
N GLU A 305 -5.91 25.72 19.80
CA GLU A 305 -5.17 26.96 19.52
C GLU A 305 -5.65 28.07 20.48
N ALA A 306 -4.75 28.57 21.32
CA ALA A 306 -5.01 29.72 22.17
C ALA A 306 -5.29 30.95 21.29
N THR A 307 -6.57 31.22 21.00
CA THR A 307 -6.98 32.38 20.21
C THR A 307 -6.88 33.66 21.06
N PRO A 308 -6.33 34.78 20.54
CA PRO A 308 -6.35 36.05 21.24
C PRO A 308 -7.78 36.62 21.27
N ALA A 309 -8.08 37.28 22.39
CA ALA A 309 -9.41 37.78 22.75
C ALA A 309 -10.09 38.62 21.65
N SER A 310 -11.30 38.22 21.28
CA SER A 310 -12.26 39.05 20.55
C SER A 310 -13.63 38.94 21.21
N THR A 311 -14.06 40.07 21.78
CA THR A 311 -15.38 40.30 22.36
C THR A 311 -16.47 40.20 21.30
N GLY A 312 -17.46 39.32 21.51
CA GLY A 312 -18.66 39.25 20.67
C GLY A 312 -19.74 38.37 21.30
N ALA A 313 -20.90 38.95 21.55
CA ALA A 313 -21.99 38.39 22.35
C ALA A 313 -22.56 37.08 21.78
N ALA A 314 -22.74 36.10 22.66
CA ALA A 314 -23.39 34.83 22.38
C ALA A 314 -24.91 34.99 22.29
N THR A 315 -25.51 34.46 21.22
CA THR A 315 -26.91 34.01 21.21
C THR A 315 -26.91 32.54 20.83
N SER A 316 -27.34 31.70 21.77
CA SER A 316 -27.36 30.25 21.69
C SER A 316 -28.60 29.76 20.95
N VAL A 317 -28.43 28.87 19.97
CA VAL A 317 -29.49 27.99 19.45
C VAL A 317 -29.05 26.55 19.74
N PRO A 318 -29.85 25.70 20.41
CA PRO A 318 -29.45 24.33 20.69
C PRO A 318 -29.71 23.42 19.48
N SER A 319 -28.66 22.74 19.01
CA SER A 319 -28.79 21.60 18.10
C SER A 319 -29.20 20.36 18.90
N ARG A 320 -30.29 19.73 18.49
CA ARG A 320 -30.81 18.46 19.02
C ARG A 320 -30.62 17.40 17.94
N VAL A 321 -29.84 16.37 18.23
CA VAL A 321 -29.97 15.06 17.58
C VAL A 321 -29.96 14.01 18.70
N PRO A 322 -31.05 13.23 18.89
CA PRO A 322 -31.00 12.02 19.70
C PRO A 322 -30.90 10.80 18.78
N ALA A 323 -29.83 10.02 18.88
CA ALA A 323 -29.84 8.63 18.44
C ALA A 323 -29.97 7.75 19.69
N ALA A 324 -31.08 7.02 19.78
CA ALA A 324 -31.41 6.15 20.89
C ALA A 324 -30.39 4.99 21.00
N THR A 325 -29.80 4.82 22.18
CA THR A 325 -28.88 3.72 22.52
C THR A 325 -29.68 2.50 22.98
N SER A 326 -30.21 1.70 22.06
CA SER A 326 -30.71 0.37 22.42
C SER A 326 -29.51 -0.55 22.68
N ARG A 327 -29.28 -0.93 23.95
CA ARG A 327 -28.33 -1.98 24.33
C ARG A 327 -29.08 -3.31 24.45
N GLY A 328 -28.52 -4.37 23.89
CA GLY A 328 -29.09 -5.73 23.92
C GLY A 328 -28.04 -6.77 24.26
N PRO A 329 -28.43 -8.03 24.55
CA PRO A 329 -27.47 -9.11 24.76
C PRO A 329 -26.58 -9.30 23.52
N LEU A 330 -25.37 -9.84 23.71
CA LEU A 330 -24.46 -10.16 22.60
C LEU A 330 -25.15 -11.12 21.62
N THR A 331 -25.32 -10.67 20.37
CA THR A 331 -25.94 -11.49 19.32
C THR A 331 -24.93 -12.30 18.51
N VAL A 332 -23.67 -11.85 18.49
CA VAL A 332 -22.56 -12.56 17.84
C VAL A 332 -22.29 -13.88 18.58
N ARG A 333 -22.17 -14.98 17.84
CA ARG A 333 -21.92 -16.31 18.38
C ARG A 333 -20.65 -16.88 17.78
N ALA A 334 -19.88 -17.56 18.62
CA ALA A 334 -18.77 -18.37 18.14
C ALA A 334 -19.28 -19.47 17.19
N THR A 335 -18.51 -19.72 16.13
CA THR A 335 -18.77 -20.77 15.16
C THR A 335 -18.58 -22.14 15.82
N ALA A 336 -19.44 -23.11 15.47
CA ALA A 336 -19.43 -24.43 16.09
C ALA A 336 -18.20 -25.25 15.70
N ASP A 337 -17.74 -26.09 16.63
CA ASP A 337 -16.61 -27.00 16.40
C ASP A 337 -16.91 -27.96 15.24
N SER A 338 -15.92 -28.17 14.38
CA SER A 338 -15.97 -29.17 13.31
C SER A 338 -15.44 -30.52 13.78
N PRO A 339 -15.93 -31.65 13.22
CA PRO A 339 -15.39 -32.96 13.56
C PRO A 339 -13.91 -33.07 13.13
N ARG A 340 -13.08 -33.64 14.00
CA ARG A 340 -11.65 -33.84 13.73
C ARG A 340 -11.42 -34.81 12.60
N LEU A 341 -10.35 -34.56 11.83
CA LEU A 341 -10.03 -35.28 10.61
C LEU A 341 -8.82 -36.21 10.83
N GLY A 342 -7.85 -35.78 11.64
CA GLY A 342 -6.67 -36.53 12.04
C GLY A 342 -6.77 -37.20 13.41
N ALA A 343 -5.80 -38.07 13.69
CA ALA A 343 -5.69 -38.79 14.97
C ALA A 343 -4.83 -38.08 16.02
N ALA A 344 -4.05 -37.06 15.62
CA ALA A 344 -3.09 -36.36 16.47
C ALA A 344 -3.41 -34.86 16.52
N MET A 345 -3.34 -34.28 17.72
CA MET A 345 -3.48 -32.84 17.96
C MET A 345 -2.26 -32.37 18.77
N PRO A 346 -1.73 -31.17 18.50
CA PRO A 346 -0.56 -30.65 19.22
C PRO A 346 -0.86 -30.34 20.70
N TRP A 347 -2.13 -30.22 21.07
CA TRP A 347 -2.55 -29.93 22.44
C TRP A 347 -3.85 -30.65 22.83
N ARG A 348 -4.10 -30.68 24.16
CA ARG A 348 -5.36 -31.12 24.73
C ARG A 348 -6.26 -29.92 24.97
N GLU A 349 -7.44 -29.94 24.37
CA GLU A 349 -8.40 -28.83 24.49
C GLU A 349 -8.98 -28.70 25.90
N ASP A 350 -9.06 -29.80 26.65
CA ASP A 350 -9.54 -29.83 28.05
C ASP A 350 -8.64 -29.04 29.01
N ASP A 351 -7.38 -28.80 28.61
CA ASP A 351 -6.39 -28.09 29.43
C ASP A 351 -6.48 -26.56 29.24
N ARG A 352 -7.37 -26.08 28.37
CA ARG A 352 -7.53 -24.65 28.07
C ARG A 352 -8.18 -23.91 29.25
N PRO A 353 -7.60 -22.79 29.71
CA PRO A 353 -8.25 -21.92 30.69
C PRO A 353 -9.53 -21.31 30.11
N VAL A 354 -10.45 -20.93 30.98
CA VAL A 354 -11.73 -20.31 30.59
C VAL A 354 -11.93 -19.05 31.41
N ALA A 355 -12.21 -17.94 30.74
CA ALA A 355 -12.48 -16.68 31.40
C ALA A 355 -13.92 -16.65 31.97
N PRO A 356 -14.16 -15.94 33.10
CA PRO A 356 -15.51 -15.76 33.63
C PRO A 356 -16.42 -15.04 32.61
N ARG A 357 -17.57 -15.65 32.27
CA ARG A 357 -18.53 -15.04 31.34
C ARG A 357 -19.56 -14.17 32.07
N PRO A 358 -19.83 -12.95 31.59
CA PRO A 358 -20.85 -12.11 32.18
C PRO A 358 -22.25 -12.63 31.83
N THR A 359 -23.07 -12.91 32.84
CA THR A 359 -24.41 -13.52 32.66
C THR A 359 -25.48 -12.57 32.14
N ASN A 360 -25.30 -11.24 32.26
CA ASN A 360 -26.28 -10.21 31.85
C ASN A 360 -25.63 -9.02 31.10
N ALA A 361 -24.54 -9.24 30.36
CA ALA A 361 -23.90 -8.16 29.61
C ALA A 361 -24.76 -7.67 28.44
N VAL A 362 -24.84 -6.35 28.25
CA VAL A 362 -25.57 -5.71 27.15
C VAL A 362 -24.71 -4.69 26.41
N TYR A 363 -24.76 -4.76 25.08
CA TYR A 363 -23.89 -4.05 24.16
C TYR A 363 -24.69 -3.24 23.15
N THR A 364 -24.13 -2.11 22.74
CA THR A 364 -24.60 -1.31 21.60
C THR A 364 -24.27 -2.00 20.28
N PRO A 365 -24.93 -1.64 19.17
CA PRO A 365 -24.57 -2.17 17.85
C PRO A 365 -23.10 -1.92 17.46
N ALA A 366 -22.52 -0.77 17.86
CA ALA A 366 -21.13 -0.45 17.58
C ALA A 366 -20.15 -1.35 18.36
N GLU A 367 -20.43 -1.58 19.65
CA GLU A 367 -19.65 -2.51 20.48
C GLU A 367 -19.72 -3.95 19.95
N GLN A 368 -20.83 -4.37 19.36
CA GLN A 368 -20.99 -5.70 18.77
C GLN A 368 -20.32 -5.87 17.41
N ALA A 369 -19.96 -4.79 16.72
CA ALA A 369 -19.29 -4.85 15.42
C ALA A 369 -17.86 -5.43 15.55
N VAL A 370 -17.18 -5.17 16.67
CA VAL A 370 -15.82 -5.64 16.94
C VAL A 370 -15.73 -7.17 17.03
N PRO A 371 -16.49 -7.87 17.90
CA PRO A 371 -16.49 -9.32 17.92
C PRO A 371 -17.06 -9.95 16.63
N GLN A 372 -17.98 -9.27 15.94
CA GLN A 372 -18.47 -9.74 14.63
C GLN A 372 -17.33 -9.77 13.60
N HIS A 373 -16.47 -8.75 13.60
CA HIS A 373 -15.32 -8.70 12.71
C HIS A 373 -14.37 -9.89 12.90
N LEU A 374 -14.10 -10.27 14.16
CA LEU A 374 -13.29 -11.47 14.46
C LEU A 374 -13.90 -12.74 13.84
N VAL A 375 -15.22 -12.95 14.04
CA VAL A 375 -15.92 -14.12 13.47
C VAL A 375 -15.89 -14.08 11.94
N ASP A 376 -16.07 -12.93 11.32
CA ASP A 376 -16.04 -12.79 9.85
C ASP A 376 -14.66 -13.17 9.28
N VAL A 377 -13.57 -12.76 9.93
CA VAL A 377 -12.19 -13.14 9.56
C VAL A 377 -11.99 -14.63 9.72
N HIS A 378 -12.44 -15.21 10.84
CA HIS A 378 -12.29 -16.64 11.09
C HIS A 378 -13.09 -17.50 10.13
N ASP A 379 -14.34 -17.13 9.82
CA ASP A 379 -15.18 -17.84 8.87
C ASP A 379 -14.59 -17.81 7.46
N HIS A 380 -13.93 -16.70 7.10
CA HIS A 380 -13.15 -16.64 5.87
C HIS A 380 -12.02 -17.67 5.87
N LEU A 381 -11.16 -17.71 6.91
CA LEU A 381 -10.09 -18.70 7.07
C LEU A 381 -10.59 -20.15 7.00
N ARG A 382 -11.76 -20.43 7.59
CA ARG A 382 -12.41 -21.75 7.50
C ARG A 382 -12.76 -22.12 6.05
N GLY A 383 -13.29 -21.16 5.29
CA GLY A 383 -13.58 -21.34 3.87
C GLY A 383 -12.33 -21.67 3.05
N GLU A 384 -11.21 -21.06 3.38
CA GLU A 384 -9.93 -21.26 2.68
C GLU A 384 -9.35 -22.64 2.94
N LEU A 385 -9.37 -23.09 4.19
CA LEU A 385 -8.97 -24.45 4.54
C LEU A 385 -9.82 -25.48 3.79
N ALA A 386 -11.14 -25.26 3.70
CA ALA A 386 -12.03 -26.16 2.96
C ALA A 386 -11.67 -26.21 1.47
N GLN A 387 -11.38 -25.06 0.86
CA GLN A 387 -10.97 -24.99 -0.55
C GLN A 387 -9.59 -25.66 -0.79
N LEU A 388 -8.64 -25.51 0.13
CA LEU A 388 -7.31 -26.10 0.01
C LEU A 388 -7.40 -27.63 0.04
N ARG A 389 -8.22 -28.17 0.93
CA ARG A 389 -8.51 -29.60 1.02
C ARG A 389 -9.16 -30.13 -0.25
N ASP A 390 -10.11 -29.40 -0.82
CA ASP A 390 -10.75 -29.81 -2.06
C ASP A 390 -9.74 -29.90 -3.22
N ILE A 391 -8.84 -28.91 -3.35
CA ILE A 391 -7.80 -28.91 -4.38
C ILE A 391 -6.86 -30.12 -4.23
N VAL A 392 -6.35 -30.38 -3.02
CA VAL A 392 -5.50 -31.57 -2.77
C VAL A 392 -6.26 -32.85 -3.10
N GLY A 393 -7.54 -32.94 -2.74
CA GLY A 393 -8.40 -34.06 -3.12
C GLY A 393 -8.60 -34.22 -4.63
N GLN A 394 -8.71 -33.11 -5.37
CA GLN A 394 -8.80 -33.13 -6.83
C GLN A 394 -7.49 -33.61 -7.49
N VAL A 395 -6.33 -33.21 -6.94
CA VAL A 395 -5.03 -33.73 -7.40
C VAL A 395 -4.93 -35.23 -7.17
N ARG A 396 -5.30 -35.71 -5.98
CA ARG A 396 -5.29 -37.15 -5.64
C ARG A 396 -6.16 -38.00 -6.56
N ARG A 397 -7.33 -37.48 -6.94
CA ARG A 397 -8.25 -38.16 -7.88
C ARG A 397 -7.83 -38.04 -9.35
N GLY A 398 -6.72 -37.35 -9.65
CA GLY A 398 -6.25 -37.09 -11.01
C GLY A 398 -7.15 -36.12 -11.80
N ALA A 399 -8.07 -35.42 -11.14
CA ALA A 399 -8.97 -34.45 -11.77
C ALA A 399 -8.30 -33.10 -12.01
N LEU A 400 -7.21 -32.81 -11.31
CA LEU A 400 -6.43 -31.58 -11.42
C LEU A 400 -4.93 -31.92 -11.43
N SER A 401 -4.16 -31.32 -12.32
CA SER A 401 -2.70 -31.49 -12.32
C SER A 401 -2.06 -30.71 -11.18
N THR A 402 -0.88 -31.15 -10.71
CA THR A 402 -0.11 -30.43 -9.67
C THR A 402 0.19 -28.98 -10.08
N GLY A 403 0.49 -28.74 -11.37
CA GLY A 403 0.69 -27.40 -11.91
C GLY A 403 -0.58 -26.53 -11.92
N ALA A 404 -1.74 -27.10 -12.24
CA ALA A 404 -3.01 -26.39 -12.20
C ALA A 404 -3.47 -26.13 -10.74
N ALA A 405 -3.27 -27.10 -9.85
CA ALA A 405 -3.49 -26.94 -8.42
C ALA A 405 -2.64 -25.80 -7.84
N ARG A 406 -1.36 -25.73 -8.21
CA ARG A 406 -0.47 -24.61 -7.85
C ARG A 406 -1.02 -23.27 -8.32
N SER A 407 -1.58 -23.20 -9.53
CA SER A 407 -2.19 -21.97 -10.06
C SER A 407 -3.43 -21.55 -9.28
N VAL A 408 -4.26 -22.49 -8.83
CA VAL A 408 -5.46 -22.19 -8.03
C VAL A 408 -5.07 -21.80 -6.60
N ILE A 409 -4.13 -22.52 -5.97
CA ILE A 409 -3.59 -22.19 -4.64
C ILE A 409 -2.90 -20.81 -4.65
N ASN A 410 -2.25 -20.43 -5.77
CA ASN A 410 -1.69 -19.09 -5.96
C ASN A 410 -2.74 -17.96 -5.93
N THR A 411 -4.02 -18.29 -6.12
CA THR A 411 -5.16 -17.34 -6.14
C THR A 411 -6.07 -17.44 -4.92
N MET A 412 -5.77 -18.31 -3.96
CA MET A 412 -6.51 -18.44 -2.70
C MET A 412 -5.98 -17.47 -1.64
N ALA A 413 -6.84 -17.03 -0.73
CA ALA A 413 -6.57 -15.97 0.22
C ALA A 413 -5.75 -16.41 1.48
N MET A 414 -5.60 -17.70 1.76
CA MET A 414 -4.56 -18.20 2.69
C MET A 414 -3.16 -17.91 2.13
N ARG A 415 -3.09 -17.50 0.86
CA ARG A 415 -1.93 -16.92 0.19
C ARG A 415 -2.17 -15.51 -0.38
N GLN A 416 -3.39 -15.00 -0.26
CA GLN A 416 -3.86 -13.73 -0.86
C GLN A 416 -4.83 -12.97 0.07
N ASN A 417 -4.69 -13.05 1.39
CA ASN A 417 -5.51 -12.24 2.28
C ASN A 417 -5.00 -10.81 2.20
N ASN A 418 -5.55 -10.14 1.18
CA ASN A 418 -5.88 -8.75 1.13
C ASN A 418 -6.35 -8.36 2.54
N TRP A 419 -5.50 -7.85 3.42
CA TRP A 419 -4.68 -6.65 3.34
C TRP A 419 -3.37 -6.80 2.53
N THR A 420 -3.51 -6.48 1.25
CA THR A 420 -2.54 -6.11 0.21
C THR A 420 -1.12 -6.70 0.22
N LEU A 421 -0.95 -8.02 -0.02
CA LEU A 421 -0.05 -8.72 -0.98
C LEU A 421 0.16 -10.20 -0.55
N GLY A 422 0.46 -11.25 -1.34
CA GLY A 422 1.14 -11.46 -2.62
C GLY A 422 1.94 -12.78 -2.52
N ALA A 423 1.91 -13.69 -3.52
CA ALA A 423 2.67 -14.97 -3.50
C ALA A 423 4.18 -14.76 -3.80
N TYR A 424 5.17 -15.45 -3.18
CA TYR A 424 5.56 -16.86 -3.41
C TYR A 424 6.43 -17.49 -2.28
N CYS A 425 5.97 -18.61 -1.69
CA CYS A 425 6.63 -19.89 -1.28
C CYS A 425 8.03 -20.00 -0.63
N GLU A 426 8.77 -18.94 -0.34
CA GLU A 426 9.95 -19.06 0.55
C GLU A 426 9.91 -18.01 1.67
N THR A 427 9.06 -16.99 1.51
CA THR A 427 8.80 -15.93 2.50
C THR A 427 7.51 -16.18 3.30
N TYR A 428 6.69 -17.15 2.89
CA TYR A 428 5.30 -17.25 3.36
C TYR A 428 5.11 -17.97 4.71
N CYS A 429 6.07 -18.80 5.16
CA CYS A 429 5.98 -19.43 6.49
C CYS A 429 6.31 -18.47 7.64
N ARG A 430 6.98 -17.33 7.37
CA ARG A 430 7.22 -16.30 8.39
C ARG A 430 6.07 -15.27 8.50
N LEU A 431 5.12 -15.30 7.56
CA LEU A 431 4.03 -14.34 7.48
C LEU A 431 2.76 -14.86 8.17
N VAL A 432 2.56 -16.17 8.25
CA VAL A 432 1.54 -16.75 9.14
C VAL A 432 1.92 -16.62 10.62
N THR A 433 3.21 -16.45 10.93
CA THR A 433 3.67 -15.97 12.24
C THR A 433 3.59 -14.44 12.37
N GLY A 434 3.80 -13.70 11.29
CA GLY A 434 3.83 -12.23 11.27
C GLY A 434 2.48 -11.55 11.51
N HIS A 435 1.39 -12.06 10.93
CA HIS A 435 0.06 -11.41 10.99
C HIS A 435 -0.70 -11.64 12.30
N HIS A 436 -0.15 -12.43 13.24
CA HIS A 436 -0.58 -12.43 14.63
C HIS A 436 0.37 -11.59 15.51
N THR A 437 1.66 -11.50 15.19
CA THR A 437 2.63 -10.82 16.06
C THR A 437 2.53 -9.29 16.19
N LEU A 438 1.84 -8.57 15.30
CA LEU A 438 1.67 -7.11 15.42
C LEU A 438 0.31 -6.72 16.01
N GLU A 439 -0.75 -7.43 15.65
CA GLU A 439 -2.10 -7.24 16.22
C GLU A 439 -2.25 -7.87 17.60
N ASP A 440 -1.66 -9.04 17.88
CA ASP A 440 -1.64 -9.61 19.24
C ASP A 440 -0.85 -8.72 20.19
N ARG A 441 0.23 -8.08 19.72
CA ARG A 441 1.05 -7.18 20.56
C ARG A 441 0.35 -5.86 20.90
N SER A 442 -0.69 -5.47 20.18
CA SER A 442 -1.53 -4.31 20.54
C SER A 442 -2.83 -4.75 21.22
N ILE A 443 -3.57 -5.71 20.66
CA ILE A 443 -4.85 -6.22 21.15
C ILE A 443 -4.67 -7.01 22.44
N PHE A 444 -3.78 -8.00 22.50
CA PHE A 444 -3.60 -8.77 23.74
C PHE A 444 -2.95 -7.93 24.82
N VAL A 445 -2.07 -6.99 24.48
CA VAL A 445 -1.54 -6.03 25.46
C VAL A 445 -2.64 -5.09 25.97
N HIS A 446 -3.52 -4.62 25.10
CA HIS A 446 -4.68 -3.79 25.45
C HIS A 446 -5.68 -4.57 26.32
N LEU A 447 -6.10 -5.76 25.89
CA LEU A 447 -7.03 -6.63 26.63
C LEU A 447 -6.44 -7.09 27.96
N ARG A 448 -5.14 -7.41 28.02
CA ARG A 448 -4.45 -7.77 29.27
C ARG A 448 -4.38 -6.59 30.25
N ARG A 449 -4.34 -5.34 29.76
CA ARG A 449 -4.45 -4.12 30.58
C ARG A 449 -5.88 -3.84 31.01
N ALA A 450 -6.86 -4.04 30.12
CA ALA A 450 -8.27 -3.74 30.36
C ALA A 450 -8.97 -4.80 31.23
N GLU A 451 -8.61 -6.08 31.09
CA GLU A 451 -9.21 -7.22 31.78
C GLU A 451 -8.14 -8.20 32.30
N PRO A 452 -7.61 -8.00 33.52
CA PRO A 452 -6.56 -8.84 34.09
C PRO A 452 -6.91 -10.33 34.21
N ASP A 453 -8.20 -10.65 34.38
CA ASP A 453 -8.71 -12.03 34.48
C ASP A 453 -8.57 -12.82 33.16
N LEU A 454 -8.30 -12.14 32.04
CA LEU A 454 -8.08 -12.75 30.72
C LEU A 454 -6.64 -13.28 30.54
N GLY A 455 -5.73 -12.97 31.46
CA GLY A 455 -4.29 -13.25 31.30
C GLY A 455 -3.97 -14.71 30.94
N ALA A 456 -4.56 -15.68 31.64
CA ALA A 456 -4.31 -17.10 31.36
C ALA A 456 -4.85 -17.54 29.98
N VAL A 457 -5.97 -16.97 29.53
CA VAL A 457 -6.53 -17.23 28.19
C VAL A 457 -5.61 -16.67 27.12
N ILE A 458 -5.16 -15.43 27.29
CA ILE A 458 -4.25 -14.77 26.36
C ILE A 458 -2.93 -15.52 26.26
N ASP A 459 -2.31 -15.87 27.40
CA ASP A 459 -1.06 -16.63 27.43
C ASP A 459 -1.21 -17.99 26.70
N ARG A 460 -2.40 -18.60 26.80
CA ARG A 460 -2.71 -19.84 26.08
C ARG A 460 -2.87 -19.62 24.58
N LEU A 461 -3.55 -18.55 24.16
CA LEU A 461 -3.71 -18.20 22.74
C LEU A 461 -2.34 -17.91 22.10
N GLU A 462 -1.49 -17.13 22.77
CA GLU A 462 -0.11 -16.85 22.34
C GLU A 462 0.71 -18.15 22.19
N GLN A 463 0.56 -19.11 23.12
CA GLN A 463 1.20 -20.43 22.99
C GLN A 463 0.66 -21.23 21.79
N GLU A 464 -0.64 -21.21 21.55
CA GLU A 464 -1.25 -21.90 20.41
C GLU A 464 -0.80 -21.29 19.07
N HIS A 465 -0.61 -19.96 18.99
CA HIS A 465 -0.03 -19.31 17.80
C HIS A 465 1.37 -19.84 17.46
N HIS A 466 2.23 -20.01 18.47
CA HIS A 466 3.55 -20.60 18.26
C HIS A 466 3.49 -22.03 17.73
N VAL A 467 2.56 -22.84 18.24
CA VAL A 467 2.41 -24.22 17.78
C VAL A 467 1.80 -24.29 16.37
N ILE A 468 0.86 -23.40 16.04
CA ILE A 468 0.29 -23.28 14.69
C ILE A 468 1.39 -22.95 13.69
N ALA A 469 2.32 -22.07 14.05
CA ALA A 469 3.49 -21.76 13.22
C ALA A 469 4.30 -23.02 12.85
N ASP A 470 4.60 -23.87 13.84
CA ASP A 470 5.34 -25.11 13.63
C ASP A 470 4.56 -26.09 12.74
N VAL A 471 3.23 -26.13 12.85
CA VAL A 471 2.37 -26.99 12.00
C VAL A 471 2.31 -26.49 10.56
N LEU A 472 2.36 -25.18 10.36
CA LEU A 472 2.41 -24.57 9.02
C LEU A 472 3.75 -24.85 8.33
N GLU A 473 4.85 -24.79 9.07
CA GLU A 473 6.18 -25.15 8.54
C GLU A 473 6.20 -26.62 8.08
N GLN A 474 5.60 -27.54 8.85
CA GLN A 474 5.45 -28.95 8.44
C GLN A 474 4.62 -29.12 7.15
N PHE A 475 3.57 -28.31 6.97
CA PHE A 475 2.78 -28.34 5.74
C PHE A 475 3.57 -27.83 4.53
N ASP A 476 4.38 -26.79 4.70
CA ASP A 476 5.23 -26.27 3.63
C ASP A 476 6.33 -27.26 3.22
N GLU A 477 6.99 -27.90 4.19
CA GLU A 477 7.97 -28.96 3.92
C GLU A 477 7.35 -30.10 3.10
N ALA A 478 6.12 -30.52 3.43
CA ALA A 478 5.40 -31.54 2.66
C ALA A 478 5.10 -31.09 1.23
N LEU A 479 4.72 -29.82 1.01
CA LEU A 479 4.50 -29.26 -0.32
C LEU A 479 5.79 -29.19 -1.15
N VAL A 480 6.92 -28.83 -0.55
CA VAL A 480 8.23 -28.83 -1.21
C VAL A 480 8.65 -30.24 -1.61
N GLY A 481 8.43 -31.23 -0.73
CA GLY A 481 8.69 -32.64 -1.02
C GLY A 481 7.89 -33.17 -2.22
N LEU A 482 6.63 -32.74 -2.36
CA LEU A 482 5.80 -33.09 -3.52
C LEU A 482 6.34 -32.52 -4.85
N VAL A 483 6.94 -31.32 -4.84
CA VAL A 483 7.52 -30.70 -6.05
C VAL A 483 8.85 -31.34 -6.45
N GLY A 484 9.62 -31.81 -5.47
CA GLY A 484 10.92 -32.47 -5.69
C GLY A 484 10.83 -33.90 -6.22
N THR A 485 9.63 -34.50 -6.23
CA THR A 485 9.40 -35.85 -6.75
C THR A 485 8.77 -35.78 -8.15
N ASP A 486 9.37 -36.46 -9.13
CA ASP A 486 8.74 -36.64 -10.45
C ASP A 486 7.41 -37.37 -10.23
N GLY A 487 6.28 -36.67 -10.43
CA GLY A 487 4.93 -37.07 -10.00
C GLY A 487 4.31 -38.32 -10.64
N TYR A 488 5.10 -39.33 -10.98
CA TYR A 488 4.67 -40.61 -11.52
C TYR A 488 5.30 -41.79 -10.75
N GLY A 489 4.44 -42.68 -10.21
CA GLY A 489 4.84 -43.90 -9.49
C GLY A 489 4.65 -43.80 -7.97
N SER A 490 5.05 -44.84 -7.24
CA SER A 490 4.84 -44.98 -5.78
C SER A 490 5.47 -43.88 -4.93
N ALA A 491 6.48 -43.17 -5.48
CA ALA A 491 7.12 -42.03 -4.82
C ALA A 491 6.21 -40.78 -4.79
N GLY A 492 5.44 -40.53 -5.86
CA GLY A 492 4.49 -39.41 -5.91
C GLY A 492 3.25 -39.65 -5.06
N GLU A 493 2.78 -40.90 -4.96
CA GLU A 493 1.68 -41.27 -4.05
C GLU A 493 2.07 -41.07 -2.58
N GLY A 494 3.30 -41.44 -2.19
CA GLY A 494 3.81 -41.22 -0.84
C GLY A 494 3.93 -39.74 -0.47
N ALA A 495 4.35 -38.89 -1.41
CA ALA A 495 4.43 -37.45 -1.18
C ALA A 495 3.04 -36.80 -1.04
N LEU A 496 2.04 -37.25 -1.80
CA LEU A 496 0.66 -36.79 -1.64
C LEU A 496 0.05 -37.21 -0.29
N ASP A 497 0.36 -38.41 0.21
CA ASP A 497 -0.08 -38.86 1.53
C ASP A 497 0.57 -38.06 2.68
N GLU A 498 1.74 -37.49 2.46
CA GLU A 498 2.40 -36.58 3.41
C GLU A 498 1.74 -35.20 3.44
N VAL A 499 1.45 -34.62 2.26
CA VAL A 499 0.71 -33.36 2.13
C VAL A 499 -0.68 -33.44 2.76
N GLU A 500 -1.41 -34.54 2.54
CA GLU A 500 -2.75 -34.71 3.11
C GLU A 500 -2.71 -34.82 4.64
N ARG A 501 -1.75 -35.57 5.20
CA ARG A 501 -1.57 -35.66 6.66
C ARG A 501 -1.22 -34.32 7.29
N ALA A 502 -0.33 -33.55 6.67
CA ALA A 502 0.05 -32.24 7.16
C ALA A 502 -1.12 -31.24 7.06
N LEU A 503 -1.91 -31.30 5.98
CA LEU A 503 -3.11 -30.47 5.82
C LEU A 503 -4.21 -30.83 6.83
N ASP A 504 -4.42 -32.11 7.13
CA ASP A 504 -5.36 -32.55 8.17
C ASP A 504 -4.95 -32.00 9.54
N LEU A 505 -3.66 -32.11 9.89
CA LEU A 505 -3.13 -31.56 11.14
C LEU A 505 -3.32 -30.03 11.21
N LEU A 506 -3.00 -29.31 10.14
CA LEU A 506 -3.21 -27.86 10.05
C LEU A 506 -4.69 -27.49 10.22
N THR A 507 -5.57 -28.23 9.54
CA THR A 507 -7.03 -28.02 9.60
C THR A 507 -7.53 -28.17 11.03
N ASP A 508 -7.23 -29.31 11.67
CA ASP A 508 -7.70 -29.59 13.03
C ASP A 508 -7.13 -28.58 14.05
N THR A 509 -5.86 -28.22 13.89
CA THR A 509 -5.16 -27.27 14.77
C THR A 509 -5.76 -25.87 14.67
N LEU A 510 -5.94 -25.35 13.45
CA LEU A 510 -6.47 -24.00 13.24
C LEU A 510 -7.94 -23.90 13.65
N LEU A 511 -8.78 -24.86 13.25
CA LEU A 511 -10.21 -24.85 13.61
C LEU A 511 -10.41 -24.92 15.13
N SER A 512 -9.61 -25.75 15.81
CA SER A 512 -9.60 -25.84 17.27
C SER A 512 -9.22 -24.51 17.93
N HIS A 513 -8.25 -23.81 17.36
CA HIS A 513 -7.76 -22.53 17.87
C HIS A 513 -8.77 -21.40 17.67
N LEU A 514 -9.27 -21.19 16.45
CA LEU A 514 -10.25 -20.15 16.13
C LEU A 514 -11.52 -20.27 16.98
N ALA A 515 -11.98 -21.50 17.21
CA ALA A 515 -13.14 -21.77 18.05
C ALA A 515 -12.90 -21.44 19.53
N TYR A 516 -11.67 -21.61 20.02
CA TYR A 516 -11.30 -21.22 21.37
C TYR A 516 -11.19 -19.71 21.52
N GLU A 517 -10.56 -19.03 20.55
CA GLU A 517 -10.42 -17.59 20.54
C GLU A 517 -11.78 -16.88 20.51
N GLU A 518 -12.67 -17.25 19.58
CA GLU A 518 -14.04 -16.69 19.54
C GLU A 518 -14.77 -16.95 20.85
N ARG A 519 -14.65 -18.16 21.42
CA ARG A 519 -15.38 -18.49 22.63
C ARG A 519 -14.97 -17.62 23.83
N GLU A 520 -13.71 -17.22 23.92
CA GLU A 520 -13.18 -16.47 25.04
C GLU A 520 -13.10 -14.95 24.81
N LEU A 521 -12.91 -14.48 23.57
CA LEU A 521 -12.64 -13.07 23.26
C LEU A 521 -13.86 -12.24 22.82
N LEU A 522 -14.99 -12.84 22.41
CA LEU A 522 -16.13 -12.05 21.91
C LEU A 522 -16.64 -11.03 22.94
N HIS A 523 -16.78 -11.43 24.20
CA HIS A 523 -17.24 -10.54 25.26
C HIS A 523 -16.21 -9.46 25.66
N PRO A 524 -14.93 -9.79 25.86
CA PRO A 524 -13.86 -8.81 26.06
C PRO A 524 -13.74 -7.79 24.92
N LEU A 525 -13.78 -8.25 23.66
CA LEU A 525 -13.70 -7.37 22.48
C LEU A 525 -14.92 -6.45 22.37
N ALA A 526 -16.11 -6.95 22.69
CA ALA A 526 -17.30 -6.11 22.73
C ALA A 526 -17.23 -4.99 23.78
N ARG A 527 -16.47 -5.19 24.86
CA ARG A 527 -16.31 -4.20 25.94
C ARG A 527 -15.20 -3.19 25.64
N ASN A 528 -14.08 -3.65 25.09
CA ASN A 528 -12.84 -2.89 25.07
C ASN A 528 -12.35 -2.53 23.66
N GLY A 529 -12.95 -3.08 22.59
CA GLY A 529 -12.45 -2.90 21.24
C GLY A 529 -11.11 -3.61 21.01
N PHE A 530 -10.43 -3.28 19.90
CA PHE A 530 -9.11 -3.82 19.55
C PHE A 530 -7.94 -3.00 20.14
N GLY A 531 -8.17 -1.78 20.63
CA GLY A 531 -7.11 -0.89 21.15
C GLY A 531 -7.40 0.56 20.87
#